data_AF-C7GX27-F1
#
_entry.id   AF-C7GX27-F1
#
_cell.length_a   1.000
_cell.length_b   1.000
_cell.length_c   1.000
_cell.angle_alpha   90.00
_cell.angle_beta   90.00
_cell.angle_gamma   90.00
#
_symmetry.space_group_name_H-M   'P 1'
#
loop_
_entity.id
_entity.type
_entity.pdbx_description
1 polymer ?
#
loop_
_entity_poly.entity_id
_entity_poly.type
_entity_poly.pdbx_seq_one_letter_code
_entity_poly.pdbx_strand_id
1 'polypeptide(L)'
;MPTKSTFSRWKKADLIDLANKLEIDGFPNYAKKSDMIDYLESHLNHLEKPVDFKDDYPELRSFYESMTVDQSKDERNEYGSGSGNGSGSGSCDTATNDSDLEKAYIKEDDDEKPQSGDETSATKPLSSRNANSNAKTNFNLLDFSTDNDSSTSAFTKFKFNFQEYLSDIRYQTQKLNENVQDYLSTISAVDTIFSLLEFSFLVRNILAAGQPTSSSSLASSLEAAVAAHNKYQYTLDFCLPILTWLLFFRGIPTLVSYYINFIRYDLNIELDPMTFNLTKFLISLAIFKTCNNKNIDFHSFRCVNQLWTQLCTVNRSLGMVPLVFSMVSCLLTLYVL
;
A
#
# COMPACT_ATOMS: atom_id res chain seq x y z
N MET A 1 -22.59 10.76 36.51
CA MET A 1 -22.49 11.27 35.12
C MET A 1 -21.25 10.66 34.49
N PRO A 2 -21.31 10.10 33.27
CA PRO A 2 -20.14 9.52 32.64
C PRO A 2 -19.09 10.63 32.40
N THR A 3 -17.95 10.53 33.07
CA THR A 3 -16.81 11.40 32.83
C THR A 3 -16.33 11.14 31.41
N LYS A 4 -16.16 12.21 30.64
CA LYS A 4 -15.71 12.09 29.25
C LYS A 4 -14.26 11.61 29.27
N SER A 5 -14.03 10.35 28.87
CA SER A 5 -12.69 9.75 28.79
C SER A 5 -11.70 10.64 28.04
N THR A 6 -10.48 10.75 28.57
CA THR A 6 -9.36 11.46 27.95
C THR A 6 -9.01 10.89 26.57
N PHE A 7 -9.17 9.58 26.39
CA PHE A 7 -8.92 8.86 25.14
C PHE A 7 -10.01 9.07 24.07
N SER A 8 -11.14 9.68 24.42
CA SER A 8 -12.21 9.98 23.46
C SER A 8 -11.78 10.87 22.29
N ARG A 9 -10.69 11.64 22.46
CA ARG A 9 -10.12 12.52 21.43
C ARG A 9 -9.19 11.82 20.45
N TRP A 10 -8.70 10.62 20.78
CA TRP A 10 -7.66 9.93 20.01
C TRP A 10 -8.22 9.19 18.80
N LYS A 11 -7.43 8.97 17.75
CA LYS A 11 -7.84 8.11 16.63
C LYS A 11 -7.68 6.64 17.02
N LYS A 12 -8.35 5.72 16.31
CA LYS A 12 -8.20 4.27 16.55
C LYS A 12 -6.75 3.80 16.40
N ALA A 13 -6.03 4.32 15.40
CA ALA A 13 -4.63 4.01 15.19
C ALA A 13 -3.77 4.39 16.41
N ASP A 14 -3.99 5.57 16.99
CA ASP A 14 -3.25 6.02 18.19
C ASP A 14 -3.52 5.11 19.41
N LEU A 15 -4.75 4.59 19.54
CA LEU A 15 -5.10 3.65 20.61
C LEU A 15 -4.41 2.28 20.43
N ILE A 16 -4.30 1.80 19.19
CA ILE A 16 -3.60 0.55 18.87
C ILE A 16 -2.10 0.71 19.07
N ASP A 17 -1.52 1.84 18.64
CA ASP A 17 -0.10 2.15 18.85
C ASP A 17 0.23 2.18 20.35
N LEU A 18 -0.60 2.85 21.16
CA LEU A 18 -0.43 2.87 22.60
C LEU A 18 -0.59 1.48 23.23
N ALA A 19 -1.57 0.68 22.81
CA ALA A 19 -1.76 -0.68 23.31
C ALA A 19 -0.56 -1.59 22.98
N ASN A 20 0.01 -1.46 21.78
CA ASN A 20 1.21 -2.19 21.37
C ASN A 20 2.43 -1.75 22.18
N LYS A 21 2.61 -0.44 22.40
CA LYS A 21 3.71 0.08 23.23
C LYS A 21 3.59 -0.33 24.70
N LEU A 22 2.38 -0.59 25.20
CA LEU A 22 2.12 -1.10 26.54
C LEU A 22 2.16 -2.64 26.60
N GLU A 23 2.42 -3.32 25.47
CA GLU A 23 2.45 -4.79 25.35
C GLU A 23 1.17 -5.45 25.89
N ILE A 24 0.00 -4.85 25.60
CA ILE A 24 -1.29 -5.36 26.09
C ILE A 24 -1.74 -6.55 25.24
N ASP A 25 -1.52 -7.75 25.76
CA ASP A 25 -1.97 -9.00 25.14
C ASP A 25 -3.50 -9.02 24.95
N GLY A 26 -3.95 -9.31 23.73
CA GLY A 26 -5.37 -9.49 23.41
C GLY A 26 -6.16 -8.20 23.16
N PHE A 27 -5.48 -7.09 22.88
CA PHE A 27 -6.15 -5.83 22.53
C PHE A 27 -7.04 -5.98 21.27
N PRO A 28 -8.33 -5.62 21.33
CA PRO A 28 -9.27 -5.93 20.25
C PRO A 28 -9.15 -4.93 19.09
N ASN A 29 -8.30 -5.24 18.11
CA ASN A 29 -8.03 -4.39 16.94
C ASN A 29 -9.27 -4.10 16.07
N TYR A 30 -10.32 -4.93 16.15
CA TYR A 30 -11.55 -4.79 15.37
C TYR A 30 -12.73 -4.17 16.15
N ALA A 31 -12.55 -3.82 17.42
CA ALA A 31 -13.64 -3.33 18.26
C ALA A 31 -14.07 -1.89 17.94
N LYS A 32 -15.21 -1.48 18.51
CA LYS A 32 -15.63 -0.08 18.48
C LYS A 32 -14.65 0.75 19.31
N LYS A 33 -14.49 2.02 18.92
CA LYS A 33 -13.57 2.94 19.61
C LYS A 33 -13.90 3.07 21.10
N SER A 34 -15.18 3.04 21.48
CA SER A 34 -15.62 3.02 22.89
C SER A 34 -15.03 1.84 23.64
N ASP A 35 -15.16 0.64 23.07
CA ASP A 35 -14.78 -0.60 23.74
C ASP A 35 -13.25 -0.70 23.86
N MET A 36 -12.52 -0.19 22.86
CA MET A 36 -11.06 -0.07 22.91
C MET A 36 -10.60 0.89 24.02
N ILE A 37 -11.32 2.00 24.21
CA ILE A 37 -11.05 2.95 25.29
C ILE A 37 -11.32 2.29 26.64
N ASP A 38 -12.47 1.64 26.81
CA ASP A 38 -12.86 0.98 28.06
C ASP A 38 -11.85 -0.13 28.44
N TYR A 39 -11.37 -0.88 27.45
CA TYR A 39 -10.36 -1.92 27.65
C TYR A 39 -9.01 -1.32 28.10
N LEU A 40 -8.56 -0.25 27.45
CA LEU A 40 -7.31 0.43 27.78
C LEU A 40 -7.36 1.08 29.16
N GLU A 41 -8.46 1.75 29.50
CA GLU A 41 -8.68 2.35 30.83
C GLU A 41 -8.74 1.29 31.92
N SER A 42 -9.44 0.18 31.67
CA SER A 42 -9.47 -0.95 32.59
C SER A 42 -8.07 -1.50 32.82
N HIS A 43 -7.26 -1.67 31.76
CA HIS A 43 -5.89 -2.17 31.90
C HIS A 43 -5.01 -1.20 32.70
N LEU A 44 -5.03 0.09 32.36
CA LEU A 44 -4.25 1.13 33.07
C LEU A 44 -4.64 1.25 34.56
N ASN A 45 -5.92 1.06 34.88
CA ASN A 45 -6.40 1.08 36.27
C ASN A 45 -6.02 -0.18 37.07
N HIS A 46 -5.72 -1.29 36.41
CA HIS A 46 -5.32 -2.55 37.06
C HIS A 46 -3.80 -2.67 37.25
N LEU A 47 -2.99 -1.79 36.63
CA LEU A 47 -1.55 -1.80 36.83
C LEU A 47 -1.19 -1.42 38.27
N GLU A 48 -0.42 -2.28 38.94
CA GLU A 48 -0.01 -2.09 40.34
C GLU A 48 0.88 -0.84 40.54
N LYS A 49 1.56 -0.41 39.46
CA LYS A 49 2.38 0.81 39.43
C LYS A 49 2.01 1.65 38.21
N PRO A 50 1.87 2.98 38.37
CA PRO A 50 1.65 3.87 37.25
C PRO A 50 2.84 3.79 36.29
N VAL A 51 2.54 3.73 35.00
CA VAL A 51 3.54 3.73 33.93
C VAL A 51 4.31 5.05 33.96
N ASP A 52 5.62 5.02 33.71
CA ASP A 52 6.45 6.24 33.73
C ASP A 52 6.10 7.15 32.54
N PHE A 53 5.33 8.19 32.84
CA PHE A 53 4.88 9.17 31.85
C PHE A 53 5.89 10.31 31.61
N LYS A 54 7.06 10.31 32.26
CA LYS A 54 8.07 11.36 32.04
C LYS A 54 8.90 11.13 30.79
N ASP A 55 9.33 9.89 30.57
CA ASP A 55 10.28 9.57 29.51
C ASP A 55 9.65 8.68 28.42
N ASP A 56 8.82 7.70 28.79
CA ASP A 56 8.37 6.66 27.85
C ASP A 56 6.97 6.94 27.26
N TYR A 57 6.04 7.53 28.05
CA TYR A 57 4.64 7.72 27.63
C TYR A 57 4.07 9.10 27.99
N PRO A 58 4.57 10.20 27.38
CA PRO A 58 4.11 11.55 27.68
C PRO A 58 2.61 11.77 27.39
N GLU A 59 2.03 10.98 26.49
CA GLU A 59 0.62 11.00 26.13
C GLU A 59 -0.32 10.53 27.26
N LEU A 60 0.15 9.67 28.17
CA LEU A 60 -0.62 9.19 29.33
C LEU A 60 -0.70 10.22 30.47
N ARG A 61 0.09 11.30 30.40
CA ARG A 61 0.14 12.33 31.45
C ARG A 61 -1.24 12.90 31.77
N SER A 62 -2.03 13.20 30.75
CA SER A 62 -3.36 13.78 30.91
C SER A 62 -4.36 12.83 31.58
N PHE A 63 -4.19 11.51 31.42
CA PHE A 63 -4.99 10.50 32.08
C PHE A 63 -4.67 10.44 33.60
N TYR A 64 -3.40 10.32 33.97
CA TYR A 64 -3.00 10.25 35.38
C TYR A 64 -3.21 11.58 36.15
N GLU A 65 -3.03 12.73 35.48
CA GLU A 65 -3.37 14.04 36.08
C GLU A 65 -4.86 14.15 36.39
N SER A 66 -5.75 13.55 35.57
CA SER A 66 -7.19 13.54 35.86
C SER A 66 -7.56 12.65 37.05
N MET A 67 -6.89 11.52 37.23
CA MET A 67 -7.17 10.56 38.31
C MET A 67 -6.72 11.08 39.69
N THR A 68 -5.62 11.83 39.75
CA THR A 68 -5.09 12.40 40.99
C THR A 68 -5.92 13.56 41.53
N VAL A 69 -6.58 14.34 40.66
CA VAL A 69 -7.45 15.45 41.05
C VAL A 69 -8.70 14.96 41.78
N ASP A 70 -9.27 13.83 41.36
CA ASP A 70 -10.48 13.28 41.98
C ASP A 70 -10.22 12.73 43.41
N GLN A 71 -9.05 12.15 43.68
CA GLN A 71 -8.70 11.67 45.03
C GLN A 71 -8.47 12.81 46.03
N SER A 72 -8.01 13.99 45.58
CA SER A 72 -7.72 15.13 46.46
C SER A 72 -8.97 15.85 46.99
N LYS A 73 -10.16 15.52 46.47
CA LYS A 73 -11.41 16.21 46.80
C LYS A 73 -12.24 15.55 47.91
N ASP A 74 -11.94 14.31 48.27
CA ASP A 74 -12.70 13.56 49.28
C ASP A 74 -12.12 13.62 50.71
N GLU A 75 -10.96 14.23 50.92
CA GLU A 75 -10.33 14.33 52.27
C GLU A 75 -10.57 15.67 53.02
N ARG A 76 -11.45 16.55 52.52
CA ARG A 76 -11.91 17.72 53.29
C ARG A 76 -13.41 17.69 53.41
N ASN A 77 -13.92 17.11 54.50
CA ASN A 77 -14.93 17.70 55.38
C ASN A 77 -15.41 16.67 56.41
N GLU A 78 -14.66 16.54 57.51
CA GLU A 78 -15.26 16.09 58.78
C GLU A 78 -14.77 17.03 59.89
N TYR A 79 -15.75 17.72 60.51
CA TYR A 79 -15.79 18.44 61.79
C TYR A 79 -16.37 19.86 61.67
N GLY A 80 -17.62 20.02 62.14
CA GLY A 80 -18.07 21.31 62.67
C GLY A 80 -19.53 21.72 62.45
N SER A 81 -20.46 21.05 63.12
CA SER A 81 -21.65 21.59 63.83
C SER A 81 -22.33 22.88 63.30
N GLY A 82 -23.59 22.75 62.86
CA GLY A 82 -24.51 23.89 62.69
C GLY A 82 -25.95 23.50 62.37
N SER A 83 -26.81 23.63 63.38
CA SER A 83 -28.27 23.48 63.43
C SER A 83 -29.10 24.05 62.25
N GLY A 84 -30.18 23.37 61.85
CA GLY A 84 -31.25 23.98 61.03
C GLY A 84 -32.29 23.01 60.43
N ASN A 85 -33.49 22.98 61.02
CA ASN A 85 -34.71 22.34 60.53
C ASN A 85 -35.11 22.73 59.10
N GLY A 86 -35.75 21.82 58.35
CA GLY A 86 -36.55 22.18 57.18
C GLY A 86 -37.10 20.99 56.37
N SER A 87 -38.39 20.71 56.53
CA SER A 87 -39.20 19.72 55.81
C SER A 87 -39.40 20.01 54.31
N GLY A 88 -39.61 18.96 53.50
CA GLY A 88 -40.27 18.99 52.17
C GLY A 88 -39.72 17.89 51.25
N SER A 89 -40.34 16.72 51.09
CA SER A 89 -41.57 16.37 50.33
C SER A 89 -41.44 16.53 48.80
N GLY A 90 -41.51 15.40 48.08
CA GLY A 90 -41.74 15.26 46.61
C GLY A 90 -40.66 14.39 45.94
N SER A 91 -40.83 13.08 45.68
CA SER A 91 -41.78 12.39 44.79
C SER A 91 -41.75 12.88 43.34
N CYS A 92 -41.18 12.09 42.41
CA CYS A 92 -41.89 11.55 41.25
C CYS A 92 -40.99 10.64 40.40
N ASP A 93 -41.56 9.51 40.01
CA ASP A 93 -41.04 8.46 39.13
C ASP A 93 -40.88 8.90 37.65
N THR A 94 -40.26 8.02 36.85
CA THR A 94 -40.78 7.37 35.62
C THR A 94 -39.94 7.48 34.32
N ALA A 95 -39.70 6.28 33.74
CA ALA A 95 -39.58 5.87 32.32
C ALA A 95 -38.40 6.39 31.44
N THR A 96 -37.55 5.55 30.83
CA THR A 96 -37.72 4.53 29.74
C THR A 96 -38.31 5.06 28.43
N ASN A 97 -37.47 5.10 27.39
CA ASN A 97 -37.71 5.01 25.94
C ASN A 97 -36.37 5.40 25.28
N ASP A 98 -35.55 4.53 24.68
CA ASP A 98 -35.76 3.54 23.62
C ASP A 98 -36.44 4.10 22.36
N SER A 99 -35.64 4.37 21.33
CA SER A 99 -35.98 4.19 19.92
C SER A 99 -34.83 4.62 19.01
N ASP A 100 -34.33 3.65 18.25
CA ASP A 100 -34.11 3.72 16.80
C ASP A 100 -33.50 4.99 16.20
N LEU A 101 -32.25 4.87 15.75
CA LEU A 101 -31.93 5.37 14.41
C LEU A 101 -30.82 4.54 13.75
N GLU A 102 -31.28 3.50 13.09
CA GLU A 102 -30.61 2.76 12.03
C GLU A 102 -30.65 3.59 10.73
N LYS A 103 -29.46 3.92 10.19
CA LYS A 103 -29.12 4.10 8.74
C LYS A 103 -27.74 4.77 8.64
N ALA A 104 -26.67 3.99 8.47
CA ALA A 104 -26.19 3.48 7.19
C ALA A 104 -25.75 4.62 6.24
N TYR A 105 -24.48 5.01 6.36
CA TYR A 105 -23.38 4.62 5.44
C TYR A 105 -23.31 5.52 4.21
N ILE A 106 -22.59 6.64 4.36
CA ILE A 106 -21.91 7.32 3.26
C ILE A 106 -20.49 6.76 3.18
N LYS A 107 -20.14 6.46 1.94
CA LYS A 107 -18.92 5.90 1.37
C LYS A 107 -17.83 6.97 1.30
N GLU A 108 -16.59 6.65 1.67
CA GLU A 108 -15.32 7.34 1.35
C GLU A 108 -14.23 6.57 2.14
N ASP A 109 -13.45 5.67 1.53
CA ASP A 109 -12.25 5.90 0.68
C ASP A 109 -11.02 5.40 1.47
N ASP A 110 -10.79 4.08 1.43
CA ASP A 110 -9.56 3.45 1.92
C ASP A 110 -8.53 3.39 0.78
N ASP A 111 -7.70 4.42 0.71
CA ASP A 111 -6.38 4.39 0.06
C ASP A 111 -5.32 4.42 1.19
N GLU A 112 -5.05 3.28 1.82
CA GLU A 112 -3.87 3.14 2.69
C GLU A 112 -3.07 1.88 2.36
N LYS A 113 -1.88 2.15 1.83
CA LYS A 113 -0.82 1.23 1.46
C LYS A 113 0.03 0.96 2.71
N PRO A 114 0.27 -0.29 3.16
CA PRO A 114 1.12 -0.53 4.30
C PRO A 114 2.59 -0.39 3.91
N GLN A 115 3.29 0.48 4.65
CA GLN A 115 4.73 0.66 4.57
C GLN A 115 5.37 -0.21 5.66
N SER A 116 6.03 -1.29 5.26
CA SER A 116 6.79 -2.17 6.15
C SER A 116 8.03 -1.46 6.67
N GLY A 117 8.13 -1.34 7.99
CA GLY A 117 9.37 -1.08 8.69
C GLY A 117 10.16 -2.38 8.88
N ASP A 118 11.48 -2.29 8.87
CA ASP A 118 12.26 -2.89 9.94
C ASP A 118 13.56 -2.11 10.15
N GLU A 119 13.94 -2.05 11.42
CA GLU A 119 14.97 -1.23 12.01
C GLU A 119 16.34 -1.91 11.93
N THR A 120 17.41 -1.11 11.88
CA THR A 120 18.59 -1.41 12.71
C THR A 120 19.41 -0.15 12.96
N SER A 121 19.48 0.15 14.25
CA SER A 121 20.13 1.24 14.94
C SER A 121 21.65 1.29 14.77
N ALA A 122 22.18 2.50 14.55
CA ALA A 122 23.52 2.88 14.98
C ALA A 122 23.54 4.35 15.45
N THR A 123 23.68 4.50 16.76
CA THR A 123 23.71 5.72 17.55
C THR A 123 24.82 6.70 17.13
N LYS A 124 24.49 7.96 16.86
CA LYS A 124 25.43 9.10 16.85
C LYS A 124 24.73 10.40 17.26
N PRO A 125 25.47 11.37 17.85
CA PRO A 125 24.94 12.28 18.85
C PRO A 125 24.11 13.42 18.25
N LEU A 126 23.07 13.79 18.99
CA LEU A 126 22.24 14.95 18.78
C LEU A 126 23.08 16.23 18.65
N SER A 127 22.93 16.90 17.50
CA SER A 127 23.03 18.35 17.43
C SER A 127 21.69 18.87 16.97
N SER A 128 21.09 19.72 17.81
CA SER A 128 19.81 20.39 17.64
C SER A 128 19.60 20.94 16.22
N ARG A 129 18.59 20.45 15.51
CA ARG A 129 18.10 21.08 14.27
C ARG A 129 16.60 21.31 14.34
N ASN A 130 16.27 22.57 14.63
CA ASN A 130 14.95 23.15 14.55
C ASN A 130 14.34 23.01 13.14
N ALA A 131 13.02 23.05 13.17
CA ALA A 131 12.03 23.06 12.09
C ALA A 131 12.37 23.85 10.81
N ASN A 132 11.63 23.46 9.75
CA ASN A 132 11.42 24.14 8.46
C ASN A 132 12.55 24.10 7.43
N SER A 133 12.46 23.15 6.49
CA SER A 133 13.08 23.29 5.17
C SER A 133 12.25 22.64 4.06
N ASN A 134 11.13 23.28 3.72
CA ASN A 134 10.54 23.26 2.37
C ASN A 134 10.60 24.65 1.74
N ALA A 135 11.67 25.41 2.03
CA ALA A 135 11.98 26.61 1.28
C ALA A 135 12.68 26.16 -0.01
N LYS A 136 11.93 26.13 -1.12
CA LYS A 136 12.50 26.17 -2.47
C LYS A 136 13.39 27.42 -2.54
N THR A 137 14.69 27.24 -2.35
CA THR A 137 15.68 28.30 -2.54
C THR A 137 15.72 28.62 -4.03
N ASN A 138 14.97 29.64 -4.43
CA ASN A 138 15.03 30.22 -5.78
C ASN A 138 16.42 30.83 -5.97
N PHE A 139 17.30 30.15 -6.70
CA PHE A 139 18.66 30.60 -7.02
C PHE A 139 18.74 31.74 -8.04
N ASN A 140 17.60 32.37 -8.39
CA ASN A 140 17.50 33.39 -9.44
C ASN A 140 17.52 34.85 -8.94
N LEU A 141 17.77 35.09 -7.64
CA LEU A 141 18.05 36.43 -7.13
C LEU A 141 19.54 36.54 -6.74
N LEU A 142 20.41 36.38 -7.73
CA LEU A 142 21.78 36.89 -7.63
C LEU A 142 21.73 38.38 -7.97
N ASP A 143 21.45 39.19 -6.97
CA ASP A 143 21.54 40.63 -7.07
C ASP A 143 23.02 41.05 -6.97
N PHE A 144 23.61 41.43 -8.11
CA PHE A 144 24.96 41.97 -8.19
C PHE A 144 24.99 43.50 -8.08
N SER A 145 23.85 44.13 -7.73
CA SER A 145 23.75 45.57 -7.57
C SER A 145 23.89 45.96 -6.10
N THR A 146 25.11 46.32 -5.70
CA THR A 146 25.41 47.31 -4.63
C THR A 146 26.94 47.43 -4.55
N ASP A 147 27.53 48.50 -5.09
CA ASP A 147 27.57 49.89 -4.64
C ASP A 147 28.84 50.18 -3.82
N ASN A 148 29.49 51.27 -4.21
CA ASN A 148 30.86 51.68 -3.91
C ASN A 148 31.09 52.18 -2.47
N ASP A 149 30.34 51.74 -1.47
CA ASP A 149 30.47 52.28 -0.12
C ASP A 149 31.53 51.53 0.72
N SER A 150 32.60 52.29 0.96
CA SER A 150 33.86 51.95 1.62
C SER A 150 33.73 51.77 3.14
N SER A 151 32.89 50.82 3.59
CA SER A 151 32.89 50.37 4.98
C SER A 151 33.11 48.87 5.11
N THR A 152 34.12 48.53 5.91
CA THR A 152 34.99 47.36 5.84
C THR A 152 34.42 46.07 6.45
N SER A 153 33.11 45.85 6.50
CA SER A 153 32.59 44.70 7.26
C SER A 153 31.26 44.13 6.74
N ALA A 154 31.32 43.40 5.63
CA ALA A 154 30.51 42.20 5.38
C ALA A 154 30.72 41.72 3.93
N PHE A 155 31.94 41.32 3.57
CA PHE A 155 32.09 40.39 2.45
C PHE A 155 31.56 39.03 2.90
N THR A 156 30.24 38.85 2.87
CA THR A 156 29.59 37.54 3.00
C THR A 156 29.98 36.73 1.76
N LYS A 157 31.11 36.05 1.89
CA LYS A 157 31.73 35.22 0.87
C LYS A 157 30.71 34.18 0.42
N PHE A 158 30.12 34.39 -0.76
CA PHE A 158 29.23 33.45 -1.42
C PHE A 158 30.00 32.15 -1.67
N LYS A 159 29.93 31.21 -0.72
CA LYS A 159 30.59 29.91 -0.81
C LYS A 159 29.56 28.93 -1.31
N PHE A 160 29.65 28.60 -2.60
CA PHE A 160 28.87 27.53 -3.18
C PHE A 160 29.32 26.21 -2.53
N ASN A 161 28.46 25.61 -1.72
CA ASN A 161 28.74 24.33 -1.07
C ASN A 161 28.58 23.16 -2.05
N PHE A 162 29.29 23.18 -3.19
CA PHE A 162 29.27 22.08 -4.17
C PHE A 162 29.62 20.72 -3.54
N GLN A 163 30.46 20.72 -2.51
CA GLN A 163 30.83 19.50 -1.78
C GLN A 163 29.63 18.88 -1.05
N GLU A 164 28.73 19.69 -0.49
CA GLU A 164 27.51 19.19 0.16
C GLU A 164 26.55 18.60 -0.89
N TYR A 165 26.34 19.29 -2.01
CA TYR A 165 25.52 18.79 -3.12
C TYR A 165 26.06 17.49 -3.73
N LEU A 166 27.38 17.39 -3.96
CA LEU A 166 27.98 16.16 -4.47
C LEU A 166 27.85 15.01 -3.47
N SER A 167 27.97 15.29 -2.16
CA SER A 167 27.76 14.28 -1.12
C SER A 167 26.32 13.79 -1.05
N ASP A 168 25.34 14.68 -1.22
CA ASP A 168 23.92 14.33 -1.25
C ASP A 168 23.58 13.52 -2.51
N ILE A 169 24.03 13.96 -3.69
CA ILE A 169 23.87 13.20 -4.94
C ILE A 169 24.48 11.80 -4.81
N ARG A 170 25.69 11.68 -4.24
CA ARG A 170 26.34 10.38 -4.01
C ARG A 170 25.53 9.51 -3.06
N TYR A 171 25.04 10.06 -1.95
CA TYR A 171 24.22 9.33 -0.98
C TYR A 171 22.90 8.85 -1.60
N GLN A 172 22.17 9.72 -2.31
CA GLN A 172 20.93 9.35 -3.00
C GLN A 172 21.16 8.30 -4.09
N THR A 173 22.25 8.42 -4.84
CA THR A 173 22.62 7.43 -5.87
C THR A 173 22.94 6.08 -5.24
N GLN A 174 23.69 6.07 -4.13
CA GLN A 174 23.98 4.84 -3.39
C GLN A 174 22.70 4.19 -2.85
N LYS A 175 21.83 4.97 -2.22
CA LYS A 175 20.54 4.48 -1.70
C LYS A 175 19.64 3.92 -2.79
N LEU A 176 19.58 4.59 -3.95
CA LEU A 176 18.83 4.08 -5.10
C LEU A 176 19.44 2.77 -5.61
N ASN A 177 20.77 2.67 -5.65
CA ASN A 177 21.43 1.44 -6.10
C ASN A 177 21.19 0.27 -5.14
N GLU A 178 21.27 0.51 -3.83
CA GLU A 178 20.93 -0.48 -2.79
C GLU A 178 19.46 -0.93 -2.92
N ASN A 179 18.53 0.03 -3.04
CA ASN A 179 17.11 -0.29 -3.25
C ASN A 179 16.84 -1.08 -4.54
N VAL A 180 17.52 -0.75 -5.64
CA VAL A 180 17.39 -1.48 -6.92
C VAL A 180 17.97 -2.88 -6.78
N GLN A 181 19.10 -3.03 -6.10
CA GLN A 181 19.70 -4.32 -5.83
C GLN A 181 18.78 -5.19 -4.97
N ASP A 182 18.23 -4.64 -3.89
CA ASP A 182 17.30 -5.34 -3.01
C ASP A 182 16.04 -5.74 -3.78
N TYR A 183 15.46 -4.83 -4.56
CA TYR A 183 14.31 -5.14 -5.40
C TYR A 183 14.62 -6.25 -6.43
N LEU A 184 15.73 -6.14 -7.16
CA LEU A 184 16.14 -7.14 -8.16
C LEU A 184 16.50 -8.49 -7.54
N SER A 185 16.85 -8.52 -6.25
CA SER A 185 17.08 -9.76 -5.52
C SER A 185 15.79 -10.51 -5.17
N THR A 186 14.63 -9.85 -5.27
CA THR A 186 13.34 -10.50 -5.02
C THR A 186 12.91 -11.39 -6.18
N ILE A 187 12.31 -12.54 -5.85
CA ILE A 187 11.71 -13.46 -6.85
C ILE A 187 10.67 -12.73 -7.72
N SER A 188 9.91 -11.81 -7.12
CA SER A 188 8.91 -10.99 -7.82
C SER A 188 9.51 -10.13 -8.93
N ALA A 189 10.72 -9.59 -8.74
CA ALA A 189 11.42 -8.83 -9.77
C ALA A 189 11.84 -9.72 -10.95
N VAL A 190 12.33 -10.94 -10.69
CA VAL A 190 12.67 -11.91 -11.75
C VAL A 190 11.44 -12.27 -12.58
N ASP A 191 10.30 -12.55 -11.95
CA ASP A 191 9.05 -12.85 -12.65
C ASP A 191 8.53 -11.64 -13.47
N THR A 192 8.77 -10.42 -12.96
CA THR A 192 8.47 -9.18 -13.68
C THR A 192 9.34 -9.03 -14.92
N ILE A 193 10.65 -9.29 -14.82
CA ILE A 193 11.57 -9.26 -15.97
C ILE A 193 11.15 -10.29 -17.03
N PHE A 194 10.89 -11.55 -16.63
CA PHE A 194 10.44 -12.58 -17.57
C PHE A 194 9.13 -12.22 -18.27
N SER A 195 8.19 -11.64 -17.54
CA SER A 195 6.93 -11.20 -18.15
C SER A 195 7.10 -9.99 -19.06
N LEU A 196 8.02 -9.08 -18.74
CA LEU A 196 8.36 -7.96 -19.62
C LEU A 196 8.98 -8.47 -20.93
N LEU A 197 9.86 -9.48 -20.85
CA LEU A 197 10.43 -10.14 -22.01
C LEU A 197 9.34 -10.83 -22.85
N GLU A 198 8.46 -11.62 -22.23
CA GLU A 198 7.31 -12.23 -22.91
C GLU A 198 6.44 -11.17 -23.60
N PHE A 199 6.06 -10.11 -22.87
CA PHE A 199 5.27 -9.02 -23.43
C PHE A 199 5.97 -8.34 -24.61
N SER A 200 7.29 -8.12 -24.53
CA SER A 200 8.06 -7.53 -25.63
C SER A 200 8.05 -8.41 -26.89
N PHE A 201 8.17 -9.74 -26.73
CA PHE A 201 8.08 -10.68 -27.85
C PHE A 201 6.68 -10.70 -28.44
N LEU A 202 5.64 -10.69 -27.60
CA LEU A 202 4.25 -10.64 -28.03
C LEU A 202 3.98 -9.38 -28.86
N VAL A 203 4.30 -8.21 -28.32
CA VAL A 203 4.09 -6.92 -29.01
C VAL A 203 4.86 -6.88 -30.33
N ARG A 204 6.13 -7.30 -30.34
CA ARG A 204 6.94 -7.36 -31.56
C ARG A 204 6.30 -8.23 -32.63
N ASN A 205 5.79 -9.40 -32.27
CA ASN A 205 5.20 -10.34 -33.22
C ASN A 205 3.82 -9.90 -33.72
N ILE A 206 3.01 -9.26 -32.86
CA ILE A 206 1.73 -8.65 -33.28
C ILE A 206 1.99 -7.49 -34.26
N LEU A 207 2.96 -6.62 -33.95
CA LEU A 207 3.33 -5.51 -34.84
C LEU A 207 3.89 -6.00 -36.17
N ALA A 208 4.69 -7.08 -36.16
CA ALA A 208 5.20 -7.70 -37.39
C ALA A 208 4.08 -8.32 -38.24
N ALA A 209 3.06 -8.93 -37.61
CA ALA A 209 1.91 -9.50 -38.31
C ALA A 209 0.98 -8.43 -38.91
N GLY A 210 0.95 -7.23 -38.31
CA GLY A 210 0.10 -6.12 -38.73
C GLY A 210 0.66 -5.26 -39.86
N GLN A 211 1.88 -5.50 -40.36
CA GLN A 211 2.41 -4.73 -41.50
C GLN A 211 1.82 -5.24 -42.82
N PRO A 212 0.97 -4.46 -43.51
CA PRO A 212 0.52 -4.83 -44.84
C PRO A 212 1.74 -4.84 -45.76
N THR A 213 2.03 -5.99 -46.35
CA THR A 213 3.00 -6.10 -47.44
C THR A 213 2.49 -5.23 -48.59
N SER A 214 2.99 -4.00 -48.65
CA SER A 214 2.50 -2.95 -49.52
C SER A 214 2.78 -3.26 -50.99
N SER A 215 1.76 -3.74 -51.69
CA SER A 215 1.66 -3.69 -53.15
C SER A 215 0.53 -2.72 -53.53
N SER A 216 0.93 -1.57 -54.06
CA SER A 216 0.13 -0.41 -54.44
C SER A 216 -0.87 -0.67 -55.59
N SER A 217 -2.14 -0.24 -55.46
CA SER A 217 -2.86 0.50 -56.52
C SER A 217 -4.28 0.96 -56.09
N LEU A 218 -4.59 2.23 -56.40
CA LEU A 218 -5.88 2.86 -56.78
C LEU A 218 -7.23 2.49 -56.13
N ALA A 219 -7.30 1.74 -55.02
CA ALA A 219 -8.55 1.43 -54.32
C ALA A 219 -8.97 2.49 -53.27
N SER A 220 -8.43 3.71 -53.34
CA SER A 220 -8.27 4.61 -52.18
C SER A 220 -9.54 5.19 -51.55
N SER A 221 -10.70 5.20 -52.22
CA SER A 221 -11.94 5.76 -51.64
C SER A 221 -12.82 4.72 -50.93
N LEU A 222 -12.88 3.49 -51.45
CA LEU A 222 -13.46 2.34 -50.74
C LEU A 222 -12.54 1.89 -49.61
N GLU A 223 -11.22 1.95 -49.85
CA GLU A 223 -10.19 1.69 -48.85
C GLU A 223 -10.25 2.69 -47.70
N ALA A 224 -10.70 3.93 -47.87
CA ALA A 224 -10.86 4.88 -46.76
C ALA A 224 -12.06 4.54 -45.84
N ALA A 225 -13.19 4.12 -46.40
CA ALA A 225 -14.35 3.68 -45.62
C ALA A 225 -14.13 2.30 -44.96
N VAL A 226 -13.49 1.39 -45.68
CA VAL A 226 -12.99 0.12 -45.15
C VAL A 226 -11.87 0.35 -44.13
N ALA A 227 -11.01 1.36 -44.29
CA ALA A 227 -9.97 1.73 -43.33
C ALA A 227 -10.55 2.25 -42.02
N ALA A 228 -11.68 2.97 -42.05
CA ALA A 228 -12.36 3.42 -40.84
C ALA A 228 -12.94 2.24 -40.03
N HIS A 229 -13.55 1.26 -40.71
CA HIS A 229 -14.05 0.03 -40.06
C HIS A 229 -12.91 -0.92 -39.66
N ASN A 230 -11.83 -0.95 -40.44
CA ASN A 230 -10.59 -1.67 -40.13
C ASN A 230 -9.85 -1.05 -38.95
N LYS A 231 -10.01 0.25 -38.66
CA LYS A 231 -9.30 0.87 -37.53
C LYS A 231 -9.72 0.27 -36.18
N TYR A 232 -11.03 0.03 -36.01
CA TYR A 232 -11.53 -0.63 -34.80
C TYR A 232 -11.13 -2.11 -34.78
N GLN A 233 -11.26 -2.80 -35.91
CA GLN A 233 -10.84 -4.21 -36.04
C GLN A 233 -9.35 -4.38 -35.72
N TYR A 234 -8.49 -3.50 -36.25
CA TYR A 234 -7.05 -3.48 -36.00
C TYR A 234 -6.73 -3.22 -34.52
N THR A 235 -7.47 -2.31 -33.88
CA THR A 235 -7.32 -2.06 -32.44
C THR A 235 -7.71 -3.29 -31.64
N LEU A 236 -8.80 -3.98 -31.99
CA LEU A 236 -9.19 -5.23 -31.35
C LEU A 236 -8.18 -6.36 -31.61
N ASP A 237 -7.69 -6.51 -32.84
CA ASP A 237 -6.71 -7.53 -33.21
C ASP A 237 -5.36 -7.30 -32.50
N PHE A 238 -5.04 -6.05 -32.14
CA PHE A 238 -3.91 -5.70 -31.29
C PHE A 238 -4.18 -5.94 -29.80
N CYS A 239 -5.33 -5.48 -29.29
CA CYS A 239 -5.64 -5.54 -27.86
C CYS A 239 -6.04 -6.94 -27.36
N LEU A 240 -6.76 -7.73 -28.18
CA LEU A 240 -7.27 -9.03 -27.76
C LEU A 240 -6.17 -10.05 -27.42
N PRO A 241 -5.10 -10.22 -28.20
CA PRO A 241 -3.99 -11.07 -27.81
C PRO A 241 -3.31 -10.60 -26.52
N ILE A 242 -3.17 -9.28 -26.33
CA ILE A 242 -2.55 -8.70 -25.12
C ILE A 242 -3.41 -8.99 -23.89
N LEU A 243 -4.72 -8.75 -23.97
CA LEU A 243 -5.65 -9.05 -22.88
C LEU A 243 -5.71 -10.55 -22.59
N THR A 244 -5.67 -11.39 -23.63
CA THR A 244 -5.63 -12.84 -23.49
C THR A 244 -4.34 -13.28 -22.80
N TRP A 245 -3.19 -12.71 -23.19
CA TRP A 245 -1.91 -12.99 -22.52
C TRP A 245 -1.96 -12.56 -21.04
N LEU A 246 -2.43 -11.34 -20.77
CA LEU A 246 -2.54 -10.83 -19.41
C LEU A 246 -3.45 -11.72 -18.55
N LEU A 247 -4.61 -12.11 -19.06
CA LEU A 247 -5.55 -12.96 -18.34
C LEU A 247 -4.95 -14.34 -18.02
N PHE A 248 -4.37 -15.03 -19.02
CA PHE A 248 -3.94 -16.42 -18.84
C PHE A 248 -2.56 -16.58 -18.20
N PHE A 249 -1.63 -15.64 -18.42
CA PHE A 249 -0.27 -15.74 -17.90
C PHE A 249 -0.02 -14.86 -16.67
N ARG A 250 -0.93 -13.93 -16.34
CA ARG A 250 -0.88 -13.14 -15.09
C ARG A 250 -2.13 -13.31 -14.24
N GLY A 251 -3.32 -12.99 -14.78
CA GLY A 251 -4.57 -12.97 -14.02
C GLY A 251 -4.90 -14.30 -13.35
N ILE A 252 -5.01 -15.38 -14.12
CA ILE A 252 -5.35 -16.71 -13.59
C ILE A 252 -4.28 -17.21 -12.61
N PRO A 253 -2.97 -17.21 -12.92
CA PRO A 253 -1.94 -17.58 -11.94
C PRO A 253 -1.98 -16.77 -10.65
N THR A 254 -2.18 -15.45 -10.71
CA THR A 254 -2.30 -14.58 -9.53
C THR A 254 -3.52 -14.94 -8.69
N LEU A 255 -4.68 -15.18 -9.31
CA LEU A 255 -5.89 -15.59 -8.58
C LEU A 255 -5.71 -16.96 -7.91
N VAL A 256 -5.07 -17.92 -8.60
CA VAL A 256 -4.82 -19.26 -8.05
C VAL A 256 -3.82 -19.21 -6.90
N SER A 257 -2.72 -18.45 -7.04
CA SER A 257 -1.74 -18.28 -5.97
C SER A 257 -2.32 -17.57 -4.76
N TYR A 258 -3.13 -16.53 -4.98
CA TYR A 258 -3.85 -15.84 -3.93
C TYR A 258 -4.81 -16.79 -3.19
N TYR A 259 -5.60 -17.56 -3.95
CA TYR A 259 -6.59 -18.47 -3.37
C TYR A 259 -5.96 -19.63 -2.57
N ILE A 260 -4.90 -20.24 -3.08
CA ILE A 260 -4.19 -21.32 -2.35
C ILE A 260 -3.51 -20.77 -1.10
N ASN A 261 -2.92 -19.59 -1.19
CA ASN A 261 -2.30 -18.94 -0.04
C ASN A 261 -3.34 -18.53 1.02
N PHE A 262 -4.51 -18.04 0.60
CA PHE A 262 -5.63 -17.74 1.50
C PHE A 262 -6.05 -18.95 2.33
N ILE A 263 -6.09 -20.15 1.73
CA ILE A 263 -6.44 -21.39 2.46
C ILE A 263 -5.38 -21.76 3.52
N ARG A 264 -4.13 -21.34 3.34
CA ARG A 264 -3.06 -21.67 4.29
C ARG A 264 -3.06 -20.81 5.56
N TYR A 265 -3.78 -19.69 5.62
CA TYR A 265 -3.97 -18.80 6.79
C TYR A 265 -2.72 -18.33 7.57
N ASP A 266 -1.51 -18.78 7.22
CA ASP A 266 -0.33 -18.69 8.11
C ASP A 266 0.80 -17.80 7.57
N LEU A 267 0.66 -17.27 6.35
CA LEU A 267 1.68 -16.40 5.75
C LEU A 267 1.08 -15.04 5.39
N ASN A 268 1.62 -13.97 6.00
CA ASN A 268 1.40 -12.57 5.61
C ASN A 268 1.89 -12.23 4.18
N ILE A 269 2.26 -13.23 3.39
CA ILE A 269 2.66 -13.07 2.00
C ILE A 269 1.38 -13.03 1.17
N GLU A 270 1.12 -11.95 0.41
CA GLU A 270 -0.13 -11.83 -0.36
C GLU A 270 -0.24 -12.86 -1.51
N LEU A 271 0.89 -13.34 -2.04
CA LEU A 271 0.96 -14.22 -3.21
C LEU A 271 2.08 -15.25 -3.06
N ASP A 272 1.73 -16.54 -3.07
CA ASP A 272 2.71 -17.62 -3.11
C ASP A 272 3.41 -17.70 -4.49
N PRO A 273 4.71 -17.37 -4.59
CA PRO A 273 5.42 -17.34 -5.86
C PRO A 273 5.61 -18.73 -6.48
N MET A 274 5.66 -19.79 -5.69
CA MET A 274 5.78 -21.16 -6.20
C MET A 274 4.49 -21.57 -6.89
N THR A 275 3.36 -21.36 -6.22
CA THR A 275 2.03 -21.67 -6.77
C THR A 275 1.74 -20.85 -8.03
N PHE A 276 2.13 -19.58 -8.05
CA PHE A 276 2.01 -18.71 -9.23
C PHE A 276 2.75 -19.31 -10.43
N ASN A 277 4.04 -19.62 -10.27
CA ASN A 277 4.88 -20.12 -11.36
C ASN A 277 4.48 -21.53 -11.82
N LEU A 278 4.06 -22.40 -10.89
CA LEU A 278 3.53 -23.72 -11.22
C LEU A 278 2.24 -23.63 -12.05
N THR A 279 1.32 -22.74 -11.65
CA THR A 279 0.06 -22.53 -12.37
C THR A 279 0.34 -21.98 -13.78
N LYS A 280 1.21 -20.97 -13.88
CA LYS A 280 1.64 -20.41 -15.18
C LYS A 280 2.28 -21.48 -16.06
N PHE A 281 3.12 -22.35 -15.50
CA PHE A 281 3.73 -23.48 -16.22
C PHE A 281 2.67 -24.45 -16.77
N LEU A 282 1.71 -24.86 -15.93
CA LEU A 282 0.64 -25.78 -16.34
C LEU A 282 -0.25 -25.17 -17.43
N ILE A 283 -0.61 -23.90 -17.31
CA ILE A 283 -1.36 -23.17 -18.34
C ILE A 283 -0.56 -23.10 -19.64
N SER A 284 0.72 -22.74 -19.57
CA SER A 284 1.61 -22.68 -20.73
C SER A 284 1.70 -24.04 -21.44
N LEU A 285 1.85 -25.12 -20.68
CA LEU A 285 1.90 -26.48 -21.20
C LEU A 285 0.58 -26.90 -21.85
N ALA A 286 -0.55 -26.60 -21.21
CA ALA A 286 -1.88 -26.89 -21.73
C ALA A 286 -2.13 -26.16 -23.05
N ILE A 287 -1.82 -24.85 -23.11
CA ILE A 287 -1.93 -24.04 -24.33
C ILE A 287 -1.02 -24.61 -25.42
N PHE A 288 0.26 -24.83 -25.13
CA PHE A 288 1.22 -25.33 -26.11
C PHE A 288 0.78 -26.66 -26.72
N LYS A 289 0.37 -27.63 -25.88
CA LYS A 289 -0.08 -28.94 -26.33
C LYS A 289 -1.37 -28.85 -27.15
N THR A 290 -2.32 -28.03 -26.71
CA THR A 290 -3.65 -27.96 -27.31
C THR A 290 -3.64 -27.14 -28.60
N CYS A 291 -2.87 -26.05 -28.69
CA CYS A 291 -2.69 -25.26 -29.91
C CYS A 291 -1.90 -25.98 -31.01
N ASN A 292 -1.02 -26.92 -30.64
CA ASN A 292 -0.26 -27.72 -31.62
C ASN A 292 -1.01 -28.97 -32.09
N ASN A 293 -2.07 -29.37 -31.40
CA ASN A 293 -2.87 -30.53 -31.79
C ASN A 293 -3.93 -30.13 -32.82
N LYS A 294 -3.79 -30.63 -34.06
CA LYS A 294 -4.73 -30.33 -35.16
C LYS A 294 -6.11 -30.96 -34.99
N ASN A 295 -6.29 -31.87 -34.04
CA ASN A 295 -7.51 -32.69 -33.91
C ASN A 295 -8.53 -32.12 -32.92
N ILE A 296 -8.31 -30.93 -32.36
CA ILE A 296 -9.22 -30.34 -31.37
C ILE A 296 -10.07 -29.29 -32.07
N ASP A 297 -11.33 -29.63 -32.27
CA ASP A 297 -12.29 -28.77 -32.94
C ASP A 297 -13.35 -28.27 -31.95
N PHE A 298 -13.46 -26.95 -31.80
CA PHE A 298 -14.39 -26.29 -30.89
C PHE A 298 -15.56 -25.63 -31.62
N HIS A 299 -15.90 -26.09 -32.84
CA HIS A 299 -16.94 -25.48 -33.69
C HIS A 299 -18.30 -25.24 -33.01
N SER A 300 -18.65 -25.98 -31.96
CA SER A 300 -19.93 -25.84 -31.26
C SER A 300 -20.06 -24.56 -30.41
N PHE A 301 -18.97 -23.86 -30.07
CA PHE A 301 -19.01 -22.70 -29.16
C PHE A 301 -18.29 -21.47 -29.72
N ARG A 302 -19.05 -20.51 -30.26
CA ARG A 302 -18.50 -19.29 -30.89
C ARG A 302 -17.58 -18.46 -29.98
N CYS A 303 -17.97 -18.26 -28.72
CA CYS A 303 -17.17 -17.49 -27.76
C CYS A 303 -15.85 -18.20 -27.42
N VAL A 304 -15.92 -19.51 -27.16
CA VAL A 304 -14.74 -20.35 -26.91
C VAL A 304 -13.82 -20.32 -28.11
N ASN A 305 -14.35 -20.41 -29.33
CA ASN A 305 -13.56 -20.37 -30.55
C ASN A 305 -12.80 -19.04 -30.72
N GLN A 306 -13.41 -17.90 -30.37
CA GLN A 306 -12.74 -16.61 -30.44
C GLN A 306 -11.59 -16.52 -29.42
N LEU A 307 -11.84 -16.86 -28.15
CA LEU A 307 -10.80 -16.88 -27.12
C LEU A 307 -9.67 -17.86 -27.48
N TRP A 308 -10.05 -19.04 -27.99
CA TRP A 308 -9.14 -20.08 -28.45
C TRP A 308 -8.26 -19.60 -29.60
N THR A 309 -8.82 -18.87 -30.56
CA THR A 309 -8.06 -18.25 -31.65
C THR A 309 -7.02 -17.26 -31.11
N GLN A 310 -7.40 -16.43 -30.12
CA GLN A 310 -6.46 -15.49 -29.50
C GLN A 310 -5.36 -16.21 -28.71
N LEU A 311 -5.70 -17.27 -27.97
CA LEU A 311 -4.73 -18.15 -27.29
C LEU A 311 -3.74 -18.78 -28.28
N CYS A 312 -4.23 -19.25 -29.44
CA CYS A 312 -3.38 -19.77 -30.49
C CYS A 312 -2.45 -18.70 -31.08
N THR A 313 -2.94 -17.47 -31.27
CA THR A 313 -2.13 -16.32 -31.73
C THR A 313 -1.04 -15.99 -30.72
N VAL A 314 -1.36 -15.94 -29.42
CA VAL A 314 -0.39 -15.75 -28.34
C VAL A 314 0.64 -16.89 -28.33
N ASN A 315 0.21 -18.15 -28.44
CA ASN A 315 1.10 -19.31 -28.50
C ASN A 315 2.02 -19.29 -29.71
N ARG A 316 1.53 -18.89 -30.90
CA ARG A 316 2.37 -18.73 -32.10
C ARG A 316 3.40 -17.61 -31.93
N SER A 317 3.03 -16.55 -31.21
CA SER A 317 3.90 -15.40 -30.96
C SER A 317 4.98 -15.70 -29.92
N LEU A 318 4.65 -16.44 -28.86
CA LEU A 318 5.57 -16.69 -27.74
C LEU A 318 6.28 -18.05 -27.81
N GLY A 319 5.71 -19.03 -28.51
CA GLY A 319 6.23 -20.38 -28.60
C GLY A 319 6.42 -21.01 -27.22
N MET A 320 7.62 -21.53 -26.97
CA MET A 320 7.99 -22.20 -25.71
C MET A 320 8.43 -21.24 -24.60
N VAL A 321 8.55 -19.93 -24.87
CA VAL A 321 9.13 -18.96 -23.92
C VAL A 321 8.41 -18.95 -22.58
N PRO A 322 7.06 -18.86 -22.50
CA PRO A 322 6.37 -18.80 -21.20
C PRO A 322 6.54 -20.09 -20.39
N LEU A 323 6.63 -21.24 -21.07
CA LEU A 323 6.84 -22.54 -20.44
C LEU A 323 8.23 -22.62 -19.82
N VAL A 324 9.27 -22.24 -20.57
CA VAL A 324 10.66 -22.26 -20.09
C VAL A 324 10.84 -21.27 -18.95
N PHE A 325 10.34 -20.04 -19.07
CA PHE A 325 10.42 -19.05 -17.99
C PHE A 325 9.72 -19.51 -16.73
N SER A 326 8.50 -20.06 -16.85
CA SER A 326 7.78 -20.59 -15.67
C SER A 326 8.52 -21.75 -15.01
N MET A 327 9.15 -22.63 -15.80
CA MET A 327 9.98 -23.72 -15.27
C MET A 327 11.22 -23.19 -14.53
N VAL A 328 11.92 -22.21 -15.11
CA VAL A 328 13.08 -21.57 -14.46
C VAL A 328 12.66 -20.87 -13.18
N SER A 329 11.55 -20.13 -13.17
CA SER A 329 11.02 -19.50 -11.95
C SER A 329 10.59 -20.52 -10.89
N CYS A 330 10.03 -21.67 -11.29
CA CYS A 330 9.77 -22.77 -10.34
C CYS A 330 11.06 -23.31 -9.70
N LEU A 331 12.13 -23.46 -10.48
CA LEU A 331 13.41 -23.92 -9.95
C LEU A 331 14.07 -22.87 -9.04
N LEU A 332 13.96 -21.59 -9.39
CA LEU A 332 14.46 -20.48 -8.57
C LEU A 332 13.69 -20.36 -7.26
N THR A 333 12.36 -20.45 -7.29
CA THR A 333 11.54 -20.46 -6.07
C THR A 333 11.91 -21.62 -5.16
N LEU A 334 12.08 -22.84 -5.71
CA LEU A 334 12.54 -24.01 -4.95
C LEU A 334 13.98 -23.91 -4.41
N TYR A 335 14.82 -23.06 -4.99
CA TYR A 335 16.19 -22.85 -4.51
C TYR A 335 16.27 -21.82 -3.38
N VAL A 336 15.36 -20.84 -3.39
CA VAL A 336 15.33 -19.74 -2.41
C VAL A 336 14.49 -20.10 -1.17
N LEU A 337 13.44 -20.92 -1.34
CA LEU A 337 12.65 -21.54 -0.26
C LEU A 337 13.41 -22.74 0.32
#